data_AF-A0A8J4DU73-F1
#
_entry.id   AF-A0A8J4DU73-F1
#
_cell.length_a   1.000
_cell.length_b   1.000
_cell.length_c   1.000
_cell.angle_alpha   90.00
_cell.angle_beta   90.00
_cell.angle_gamma   90.00
#
_symmetry.space_group_name_H-M   'P 1'
#
loop_
_entity.id
_entity.type
_entity.pdbx_description
1 polymer ?
#
loop_
_entity_poly.entity_id
_entity_poly.type
_entity_poly.pdbx_seq_one_letter_code
_entity_poly.pdbx_strand_id
1 'polypeptide(L)'
;MSPRVVRTLSVAAVVGGLFLWAMVVVGLSFAMVERGARQWWAMPVFGVLMAALVVFAVSRIPAPAGVTVPRRVSVPGGRVLAEPLSPREREVLRELAAGRSNGEIAKALFVAPGTVKAHLHHIFRKLEATSRLQAVAHAREAGLIEEINQD
;
A
#
# COMPACT_ATOMS: atom_id res chain seq x y z
N MET A 1 -7.39 3.36 -21.54
CA MET A 1 -7.58 1.91 -21.27
C MET A 1 -8.60 1.77 -20.15
N SER A 2 -9.65 0.96 -20.31
CA SER A 2 -10.78 0.98 -19.37
C SER A 2 -10.44 0.34 -18.02
N PRO A 3 -10.95 0.86 -16.88
CA PRO A 3 -10.60 0.39 -15.54
C PRO A 3 -10.97 -1.09 -15.28
N ARG A 4 -11.89 -1.66 -16.07
CA ARG A 4 -12.23 -3.09 -16.02
C ARG A 4 -11.10 -3.95 -16.58
N VAL A 5 -10.44 -3.52 -17.65
CA VAL A 5 -9.34 -4.26 -18.30
C VAL A 5 -8.11 -4.33 -17.40
N VAL A 6 -7.79 -3.23 -16.71
CA VAL A 6 -6.68 -3.18 -15.75
C VAL A 6 -6.90 -4.18 -14.61
N ARG A 7 -8.13 -4.27 -14.09
CA ARG A 7 -8.48 -5.17 -12.98
C ARG A 7 -8.44 -6.64 -13.38
N THR A 8 -8.91 -6.99 -14.58
CA THR A 8 -8.83 -8.37 -15.11
C THR A 8 -7.38 -8.80 -15.34
N LEU A 9 -6.54 -7.90 -15.84
CA LEU A 9 -5.10 -8.15 -16.01
C LEU A 9 -4.39 -8.36 -14.66
N SER A 10 -4.72 -7.58 -13.63
CA SER A 10 -4.17 -7.77 -12.28
C SER A 10 -4.57 -9.11 -11.68
N VAL A 11 -5.83 -9.52 -11.83
CA VAL A 11 -6.30 -10.82 -11.31
C VAL A 11 -5.64 -11.99 -12.06
N ALA A 12 -5.52 -11.90 -13.38
CA ALA A 12 -4.85 -12.93 -14.18
C ALA A 12 -3.36 -13.06 -13.83
N ALA A 13 -2.67 -11.94 -13.60
CA ALA A 13 -1.27 -11.94 -13.18
C ALA A 13 -1.07 -12.59 -11.80
N VAL A 14 -1.98 -12.33 -10.84
CA VAL A 14 -1.92 -12.92 -9.50
C VAL A 14 -2.21 -14.42 -9.54
N VAL A 15 -3.22 -14.85 -10.31
CA VAL A 15 -3.56 -16.27 -10.47
C VAL A 15 -2.42 -17.02 -11.17
N GLY A 16 -1.84 -16.44 -12.22
CA GLY A 16 -0.68 -17.00 -12.91
C GLY A 16 0.55 -17.11 -12.01
N GLY A 17 0.81 -16.09 -11.18
CA GLY A 17 1.90 -16.12 -10.20
C GLY A 17 1.73 -17.20 -9.12
N LEU A 18 0.50 -17.35 -8.60
CA LEU A 18 0.16 -18.43 -7.65
C LEU A 18 0.33 -19.81 -8.27
N PHE A 19 -0.05 -19.98 -9.54
CA PHE A 19 0.10 -21.24 -10.26
C PHE A 19 1.57 -21.59 -10.51
N LEU A 20 2.37 -20.62 -10.98
CA LEU A 20 3.81 -20.82 -11.21
C LEU A 20 4.54 -21.14 -9.89
N TRP A 21 4.17 -20.45 -8.81
CA TRP A 21 4.70 -20.72 -7.48
C TRP A 21 4.33 -22.11 -6.97
N ALA A 22 3.06 -22.53 -7.13
CA ALA A 22 2.62 -23.89 -6.75
C ALA A 22 3.36 -24.98 -7.54
N MET A 23 3.56 -24.78 -8.84
CA MET A 23 4.29 -25.72 -9.70
C MET A 23 5.75 -25.89 -9.25
N VAL A 24 6.43 -24.79 -8.90
CA VAL A 24 7.82 -24.81 -8.39
C VAL A 24 7.89 -25.50 -7.03
N VAL A 25 6.96 -25.22 -6.11
CA VAL A 25 6.92 -25.83 -4.78
C VAL A 25 6.64 -27.33 -4.84
N VAL A 26 5.70 -27.76 -5.69
CA VAL A 26 5.39 -29.18 -5.91
C VAL A 26 6.57 -29.90 -6.55
N GLY A 27 7.22 -29.30 -7.55
CA GLY A 27 8.41 -29.86 -8.20
C GLY A 27 9.62 -29.99 -7.28
N LEU A 28 9.92 -28.96 -6.48
CA LEU A 28 10.99 -29.02 -5.48
C LEU A 28 10.68 -30.03 -4.37
N SER A 29 9.41 -30.16 -3.98
CA SER A 29 8.99 -31.17 -3.01
C SER A 29 9.25 -32.58 -3.56
N PHE A 30 8.86 -32.85 -4.81
CA PHE A 30 9.09 -34.15 -5.46
C PHE A 30 10.59 -34.47 -5.60
N ALA A 31 11.39 -33.49 -6.05
CA ALA A 31 12.84 -33.62 -6.21
C ALA A 31 13.61 -33.79 -4.90
N MET A 32 12.97 -33.48 -3.77
CA MET A 32 13.54 -33.75 -2.47
C MET A 32 13.27 -35.22 -2.08
N VAL A 33 12.22 -35.92 -2.63
CA VAL A 33 11.69 -37.28 -2.20
C VAL A 33 12.77 -38.28 -2.35
N GLU A 34 13.35 -38.16 -3.51
CA GLU A 34 14.47 -38.91 -4.01
C GLU A 34 15.73 -38.71 -3.15
N ARG A 35 15.78 -37.69 -2.27
CA ARG A 35 16.92 -37.38 -1.38
C ARG A 35 16.68 -37.71 0.10
N GLY A 36 15.54 -38.28 0.49
CA GLY A 36 15.32 -38.83 1.83
C GLY A 36 15.22 -37.80 2.98
N ALA A 37 14.88 -36.55 2.71
CA ALA A 37 14.79 -35.52 3.74
C ALA A 37 13.58 -35.72 4.68
N ARG A 38 13.84 -35.85 5.99
CA ARG A 38 12.88 -36.27 7.03
C ARG A 38 11.79 -35.23 7.41
N GLN A 39 11.87 -34.00 6.89
CA GLN A 39 11.04 -32.85 7.33
C GLN A 39 10.07 -32.30 6.26
N TRP A 40 9.76 -33.07 5.23
CA TRP A 40 9.01 -32.56 4.08
C TRP A 40 7.58 -32.16 4.26
N TRP A 41 6.95 -32.67 5.30
CA TRP A 41 5.61 -32.28 5.66
C TRP A 41 5.54 -30.79 6.06
N ALA A 42 6.66 -30.13 6.39
CA ALA A 42 6.70 -28.71 6.74
C ALA A 42 6.53 -27.76 5.53
N MET A 43 6.97 -28.16 4.32
CA MET A 43 6.90 -27.35 3.11
C MET A 43 5.47 -27.10 2.58
N PRO A 44 4.58 -28.11 2.46
CA PRO A 44 3.20 -27.88 2.04
C PRO A 44 2.41 -27.10 3.10
N VAL A 45 2.67 -27.31 4.39
CA VAL A 45 2.05 -26.54 5.48
C VAL A 45 2.47 -25.06 5.42
N PHE A 46 3.76 -24.79 5.21
CA PHE A 46 4.27 -23.43 5.01
C PHE A 46 3.66 -22.78 3.76
N GLY A 47 3.52 -23.54 2.68
CA GLY A 47 2.92 -23.06 1.45
C GLY A 47 1.44 -22.69 1.59
N VAL A 48 0.65 -23.55 2.23
CA VAL A 48 -0.77 -23.27 2.52
C VAL A 48 -0.93 -22.09 3.46
N LEU A 49 -0.07 -21.96 4.49
CA LEU A 49 -0.05 -20.81 5.39
C LEU A 49 0.27 -19.50 4.66
N MET A 50 1.25 -19.49 3.76
CA MET A 50 1.60 -18.31 2.97
C MET A 50 0.50 -17.91 1.99
N ALA A 51 -0.14 -18.88 1.32
CA ALA A 51 -1.27 -18.62 0.44
C ALA A 51 -2.47 -18.05 1.22
N ALA A 52 -2.79 -18.62 2.38
CA ALA A 52 -3.84 -18.13 3.27
C ALA A 52 -3.54 -16.70 3.77
N LEU A 53 -2.28 -16.41 4.10
CA LEU A 53 -1.84 -15.07 4.50
C LEU A 53 -2.00 -14.05 3.36
N VAL A 54 -1.65 -14.42 2.13
CA VAL A 54 -1.81 -13.56 0.94
C VAL A 54 -3.29 -13.31 0.65
N VAL A 55 -4.13 -14.34 0.67
CA VAL A 55 -5.59 -14.21 0.48
C VAL A 55 -6.20 -13.33 1.58
N PHE A 56 -5.82 -13.55 2.84
CA PHE A 56 -6.25 -12.73 3.96
C PHE A 56 -5.83 -11.27 3.79
N ALA A 57 -4.57 -11.01 3.45
CA ALA A 57 -4.07 -9.66 3.19
C ALA A 57 -4.81 -8.97 2.04
N VAL A 58 -5.11 -9.69 0.96
CA VAL A 58 -5.89 -9.17 -0.18
C VAL A 58 -7.36 -8.94 0.19
N SER A 59 -7.97 -9.80 1.01
CA SER A 59 -9.35 -9.64 1.49
C SER A 59 -9.53 -8.45 2.46
N ARG A 60 -8.44 -8.02 3.10
CA ARG A 60 -8.38 -6.82 3.95
C ARG A 60 -8.21 -5.53 3.15
N ILE A 61 -7.96 -5.61 1.84
CA ILE A 61 -8.01 -4.44 0.95
C ILE A 61 -9.48 -4.00 0.93
N PRO A 62 -9.82 -2.83 1.52
CA PRO A 62 -11.19 -2.36 1.50
C PRO A 62 -11.62 -2.26 0.04
N ALA A 63 -12.80 -2.78 -0.31
CA ALA A 63 -13.40 -2.50 -1.60
C ALA A 63 -13.34 -0.99 -1.83
N PRO A 64 -12.99 -0.51 -3.04
CA PRO A 64 -12.96 0.92 -3.32
C PRO A 64 -14.33 1.44 -2.91
N ALA A 65 -14.36 2.22 -1.82
CA ALA A 65 -15.59 2.73 -1.26
C ALA A 65 -16.34 3.35 -2.44
N GLY A 66 -17.50 2.75 -2.77
CA GLY A 66 -18.25 3.09 -3.96
C GLY A 66 -18.34 4.60 -4.03
N VAL A 67 -18.12 5.17 -5.21
CA VAL A 67 -18.08 6.61 -5.50
C VAL A 67 -19.16 7.33 -4.68
N THR A 68 -18.80 7.74 -3.47
CA THR A 68 -19.63 8.63 -2.67
C THR A 68 -19.36 9.95 -3.32
N VAL A 69 -20.28 10.41 -4.17
CA VAL A 69 -20.28 11.77 -4.68
C VAL A 69 -20.03 12.66 -3.47
N PRO A 70 -18.84 13.27 -3.32
CA PRO A 70 -18.52 13.98 -2.10
C PRO A 70 -19.49 15.16 -2.04
N ARG A 71 -20.24 15.27 -0.94
CA ARG A 71 -20.85 16.55 -0.60
C ARG A 71 -19.71 17.54 -0.55
N ARG A 72 -19.66 18.48 -1.51
CA ARG A 72 -18.63 19.52 -1.54
C ARG A 72 -18.70 20.26 -0.21
N VAL A 73 -17.72 20.02 0.64
CA VAL A 73 -17.39 20.96 1.72
C VAL A 73 -16.41 21.93 1.08
N SER A 74 -16.90 23.10 0.69
CA SER A 74 -16.07 24.21 0.26
C SER A 74 -15.37 24.79 1.50
N VAL A 75 -14.10 24.45 1.67
CA VAL A 75 -13.18 25.25 2.50
C VAL A 75 -12.72 26.41 1.62
N PRO A 76 -12.89 27.68 2.02
CA PRO A 76 -12.40 28.81 1.26
C PRO A 76 -10.86 28.76 1.17
N GLY A 77 -10.31 28.60 -0.05
CA GLY A 77 -8.89 28.88 -0.34
C GLY A 77 -7.96 27.70 -0.65
N GLY A 78 -8.40 26.44 -0.51
CA GLY A 78 -7.53 25.28 -0.79
C GLY A 78 -7.77 24.66 -2.17
N ARG A 79 -6.70 24.21 -2.86
CA ARG A 79 -6.83 23.32 -4.03
C ARG A 79 -7.67 22.10 -3.66
N VAL A 80 -8.74 21.84 -4.43
CA VAL A 80 -9.57 20.64 -4.26
C VAL A 80 -8.83 19.46 -4.87
N LEU A 81 -8.42 18.50 -4.03
CA LEU A 81 -7.84 17.24 -4.51
C LEU A 81 -8.90 16.42 -5.26
N ALA A 82 -8.51 15.80 -6.38
CA ALA A 82 -9.36 14.88 -7.13
C ALA A 82 -9.76 13.65 -6.29
N GLU A 83 -8.88 13.21 -5.39
CA GLU A 83 -9.11 12.13 -4.44
C GLU A 83 -8.69 12.57 -3.04
N PRO A 84 -9.59 12.53 -2.02
CA PRO A 84 -9.22 12.95 -0.68
C PRO A 84 -8.20 11.99 -0.04
N LEU A 85 -7.34 12.54 0.82
CA LEU A 85 -6.44 11.76 1.66
C LEU A 85 -7.22 11.03 2.76
N SER A 86 -6.91 9.77 2.98
CA SER A 86 -7.42 9.00 4.11
C SER A 86 -6.88 9.55 5.44
N PRO A 87 -7.52 9.22 6.59
CA PRO A 87 -7.01 9.62 7.90
C PRO A 87 -5.55 9.24 8.12
N ARG A 88 -5.16 8.02 7.75
CA ARG A 88 -3.79 7.54 7.92
C ARG A 88 -2.79 8.24 7.02
N GLU A 89 -3.18 8.55 5.78
CA GLU A 89 -2.35 9.33 4.86
C GLU A 89 -2.12 10.76 5.37
N ARG A 90 -3.11 11.37 6.03
CA ARG A 90 -2.95 12.70 6.65
C ARG A 90 -2.01 12.69 7.85
N GLU A 91 -2.02 11.63 8.66
CA GLU A 91 -1.06 11.47 9.76
C GLU A 91 0.36 11.34 9.22
N VAL A 92 0.57 10.47 8.24
CA VAL A 92 1.88 10.32 7.58
C VAL A 92 2.34 11.63 6.94
N LEU A 93 1.45 12.38 6.30
CA LEU A 93 1.75 13.68 5.69
C LEU A 93 2.13 14.75 6.73
N ARG A 94 1.52 14.75 7.92
CA ARG A 94 1.89 15.65 9.01
C ARG A 94 3.30 15.36 9.52
N GLU A 95 3.61 14.09 9.74
CA GLU A 95 4.95 13.65 10.14
C GLU A 95 5.99 13.96 9.04
N LEU A 96 5.59 13.83 7.77
CA LEU A 96 6.40 14.21 6.62
C LEU A 96 6.70 15.71 6.60
N ALA A 97 5.69 16.55 6.87
CA ALA A 97 5.82 18.00 6.94
C ALA A 97 6.70 18.46 8.11
N ALA A 98 6.72 17.71 9.21
CA ALA A 98 7.61 17.93 10.35
C ALA A 98 9.08 17.52 10.09
N GLY A 99 9.44 17.15 8.86
CA GLY A 99 10.83 16.83 8.49
C GLY A 99 11.31 15.43 8.88
N ARG A 100 10.46 14.58 9.47
CA ARG A 100 10.86 13.25 9.97
C ARG A 100 11.22 12.28 8.85
N SER A 101 12.30 11.53 9.00
CA SER A 101 12.67 10.43 8.10
C SER A 101 11.64 9.31 8.11
N ASN A 102 11.61 8.46 7.07
CA ASN A 102 10.64 7.35 7.00
C ASN A 102 10.75 6.39 8.19
N GLY A 103 11.94 6.24 8.78
CA GLY A 103 12.15 5.44 9.99
C GLY A 103 11.60 6.11 11.25
N GLU A 104 11.69 7.43 11.36
CA GLU A 104 11.10 8.18 12.48
C GLU A 104 9.58 8.24 12.38
N ILE A 105 9.04 8.44 11.16
CA ILE A 105 7.60 8.36 10.90
C ILE A 105 7.07 6.97 11.28
N ALA A 106 7.81 5.91 10.91
CA ALA A 106 7.46 4.54 11.24
C ALA A 106 7.39 4.31 12.76
N LYS A 107 8.35 4.84 13.51
CA LYS A 107 8.36 4.80 14.98
C LYS A 107 7.20 5.61 15.57
N ALA A 108 7.01 6.85 15.13
CA ALA A 108 5.98 7.75 15.64
C ALA A 108 4.56 7.19 15.44
N LEU A 109 4.34 6.48 14.32
CA LEU A 109 3.05 5.92 13.95
C LEU A 109 2.92 4.42 14.29
N PHE A 110 3.91 3.81 14.94
CA PHE A 110 3.96 2.38 15.30
C PHE A 110 3.70 1.43 14.11
N VAL A 111 4.39 1.67 12.98
CA VAL A 111 4.29 0.84 11.76
C VAL A 111 5.66 0.47 11.21
N ALA A 112 5.71 -0.49 10.28
CA ALA A 112 6.95 -0.82 9.59
C ALA A 112 7.36 0.28 8.59
N PRO A 113 8.68 0.51 8.36
CA PRO A 113 9.15 1.48 7.36
C PRO A 113 8.65 1.22 5.94
N GLY A 114 8.41 -0.04 5.58
CA GLY A 114 7.80 -0.42 4.29
C GLY A 114 6.37 0.10 4.14
N THR A 115 5.59 0.08 5.22
CA THR A 115 4.22 0.61 5.25
C THR A 115 4.22 2.13 5.06
N VAL A 116 5.17 2.85 5.68
CA VAL A 116 5.35 4.29 5.44
C VAL A 116 5.64 4.57 3.97
N LYS A 117 6.56 3.83 3.34
CA LYS A 117 6.86 3.99 1.90
C LYS A 117 5.61 3.80 1.02
N ALA A 118 4.77 2.80 1.34
CA ALA A 118 3.51 2.57 0.63
C ALA A 118 2.54 3.75 0.78
N HIS A 119 2.36 4.26 2.01
CA HIS A 119 1.54 5.46 2.24
C HIS A 119 2.07 6.68 1.49
N LEU A 120 3.39 6.92 1.49
CA LEU A 120 4.00 8.03 0.77
C LEU A 120 3.79 7.93 -0.74
N HIS A 121 3.87 6.73 -1.32
CA HIS A 121 3.57 6.53 -2.73
C HIS A 121 2.14 6.95 -3.08
N HIS A 122 1.16 6.58 -2.25
CA HIS A 122 -0.23 6.99 -2.47
C HIS A 122 -0.44 8.48 -2.26
N ILE A 123 0.19 9.07 -1.23
CA ILE A 123 0.14 10.51 -0.97
C ILE A 123 0.71 11.28 -2.17
N PHE A 124 1.88 10.89 -2.67
CA PHE A 124 2.53 11.53 -3.82
C PHE A 124 1.65 11.46 -5.07
N ARG A 125 1.03 10.31 -5.33
CA ARG A 125 0.06 10.17 -6.42
C ARG A 125 -1.14 11.11 -6.26
N LYS A 126 -1.72 11.20 -5.06
CA LYS A 126 -2.92 12.01 -4.78
C LYS A 126 -2.64 13.51 -4.77
N LEU A 127 -1.43 13.90 -4.37
CA LEU A 127 -0.97 15.28 -4.38
C LEU A 127 -0.30 15.68 -5.70
N GLU A 128 -0.19 14.78 -6.68
CA GLU A 128 0.54 15.00 -7.94
C GLU A 128 1.98 15.47 -7.71
N ALA A 129 2.63 14.90 -6.69
CA ALA A 129 3.99 15.20 -6.30
C ALA A 129 4.96 14.10 -6.72
N THR A 130 6.17 14.50 -7.08
CA THR A 130 7.27 13.59 -7.45
C THR A 130 8.37 13.54 -6.39
N SER A 131 8.38 14.51 -5.47
CA SER A 131 9.35 14.62 -4.40
C SER A 131 8.69 14.94 -3.07
N ARG A 132 9.40 14.66 -1.98
CA ARG A 132 8.97 14.99 -0.62
C ARG A 132 8.68 16.49 -0.44
N LEU A 133 9.57 17.34 -0.94
CA LEU A 133 9.40 18.80 -0.86
C LEU A 133 8.17 19.24 -1.65
N GLN A 134 7.99 18.71 -2.87
CA GLN A 134 6.83 19.00 -3.69
C GLN A 134 5.52 18.55 -3.02
N ALA A 135 5.51 17.37 -2.38
CA ALA A 135 4.34 16.88 -1.65
C ALA A 135 3.97 17.79 -0.48
N VAL A 136 4.96 18.28 0.28
CA VAL A 136 4.73 19.23 1.37
C VAL A 136 4.23 20.57 0.83
N ALA A 137 4.80 21.09 -0.26
CA ALA A 137 4.35 22.32 -0.89
C ALA A 137 2.89 22.22 -1.37
N HIS A 138 2.55 21.17 -2.13
CA HIS A 138 1.19 20.94 -2.62
C HIS A 138 0.19 20.73 -1.47
N ALA A 139 0.61 20.08 -0.38
CA ALA A 139 -0.22 19.92 0.80
C ALA A 139 -0.50 21.25 1.51
N ARG A 140 0.47 22.18 1.55
CA ARG A 140 0.28 23.55 2.06
C ARG A 140 -0.68 24.35 1.18
N GLU A 141 -0.50 24.33 -0.14
CA GLU A 141 -1.39 24.99 -1.10
C GLU A 141 -2.84 24.46 -1.02
N ALA A 142 -3.00 23.18 -0.67
CA ALA A 142 -4.30 22.56 -0.47
C ALA A 142 -4.90 22.78 0.94
N GLY A 143 -4.18 23.47 1.84
CA GLY A 143 -4.62 23.69 3.23
C GLY A 143 -4.73 22.40 4.06
N LEU A 144 -3.98 21.36 3.70
CA LEU A 144 -4.04 20.04 4.35
C LEU A 144 -3.11 19.92 5.56
N ILE A 145 -2.13 20.80 5.63
CA ILE A 145 -1.21 20.94 6.74
C ILE A 145 -1.09 22.43 7.04
N GLU A 146 -1.25 22.80 8.31
CA GLU A 146 -0.97 24.16 8.77
C GLU A 146 0.54 24.40 8.70
N GLU A 147 0.91 25.64 8.37
CA GLU A 147 2.29 26.07 8.47
C GLU A 147 2.71 25.93 9.92
N ILE A 148 3.61 24.98 10.20
CA ILE A 148 4.24 24.88 11.51
C ILE A 148 5.17 26.09 11.59
N ASN A 149 4.61 27.23 12.02
CA ASN A 149 5.37 28.41 12.37
C ASN A 149 6.16 28.03 13.62
N GLN A 150 7.40 27.57 13.42
CA GLN A 150 8.34 27.37 14.51
C GLN A 150 8.86 28.75 14.90
N ASP A 151 8.22 29.34 15.92
CA ASP A 151 8.79 30.44 16.70
C ASP A 151 10.02 29.97 17.48
#